data_AF-A0A0D3KUF4-F1
#
_entry.id   AF-A0A0D3KUF4-F1
#
_cell.length_a   1.000
_cell.length_b   1.000
_cell.length_c   1.000
_cell.angle_alpha   90.00
_cell.angle_beta   90.00
_cell.angle_gamma   90.00
#
_symmetry.space_group_name_H-M   'P 1'
#
loop_
_entity.id
_entity.type
_entity.pdbx_description
1 polymer ?
#
loop_
_entity_poly.entity_id
_entity_poly.type
_entity_poly.pdbx_seq_one_letter_code
_entity_poly.pdbx_strand_id
1 'polypeptide(L)'
;MAVAKRPPSVEEEEPPADFVCPITTEVMSDPVMAADGQSYERMAIERWLATKSTSPLTGEELEFTRLFPNHTLRRVIRQWQETARS
;
A
#
# COMPACT_ATOMS: atom_id res chain seq x y z
N MET A 1 -21.80 -24.50 -19.61
CA MET A 1 -22.15 -23.62 -18.46
C MET A 1 -21.41 -22.31 -18.65
N ALA A 2 -22.09 -21.27 -19.12
CA ALA A 2 -21.49 -19.95 -19.25
C ALA A 2 -21.53 -19.30 -17.86
N VAL A 3 -20.37 -19.06 -17.26
CA VAL A 3 -20.28 -18.21 -16.07
C VAL A 3 -20.54 -16.79 -16.54
N ALA A 4 -21.75 -16.30 -16.29
CA ALA A 4 -22.06 -14.89 -16.45
C ALA A 4 -21.12 -14.09 -15.56
N LYS A 5 -20.18 -13.35 -16.16
CA LYS A 5 -19.53 -12.25 -15.45
C LYS A 5 -20.64 -11.26 -15.14
N ARG A 6 -21.05 -11.21 -13.86
CA ARG A 6 -21.96 -10.20 -13.36
C ARG A 6 -21.37 -8.83 -13.76
N PRO A 7 -22.11 -7.94 -14.44
CA PRO A 7 -21.62 -6.59 -14.66
C PRO A 7 -21.35 -5.96 -13.28
N PRO A 8 -20.24 -5.24 -13.08
CA PRO A 8 -20.01 -4.53 -11.84
C PRO A 8 -21.11 -3.48 -11.71
N SER A 9 -22.10 -3.78 -10.88
CA SER A 9 -23.11 -2.87 -10.39
C SER A 9 -22.48 -2.05 -9.28
N VAL A 10 -22.61 -0.72 -9.38
CA VAL A 10 -21.96 0.37 -8.62
C VAL A 10 -20.45 0.47 -8.82
N GLU A 11 -20.01 1.64 -9.30
CA GLU A 11 -18.61 2.03 -9.47
C GLU A 11 -17.98 2.17 -8.08
N GLU A 12 -17.61 1.04 -7.48
CA GLU A 12 -16.61 1.03 -6.42
C GLU A 12 -15.28 1.37 -7.11
N GLU A 13 -14.92 2.65 -7.09
CA GLU A 13 -13.63 3.09 -7.60
C GLU A 13 -12.54 2.41 -6.76
N GLU A 14 -12.04 1.27 -7.25
CA GLU A 14 -11.01 0.51 -6.58
C GLU A 14 -9.79 1.42 -6.36
N PRO A 15 -9.17 1.39 -5.17
CA PRO A 15 -7.99 2.22 -4.92
C PRO A 15 -6.91 1.88 -5.94
N PRO A 16 -6.24 2.91 -6.53
CA PRO A 16 -5.04 2.70 -7.30
C PRO A 16 -4.05 1.77 -6.56
N ALA A 17 -3.44 0.83 -7.28
CA ALA A 17 -2.57 -0.18 -6.68
C ALA A 17 -1.44 0.45 -5.82
N ASP A 18 -0.91 1.60 -6.25
CA ASP A 18 0.13 2.35 -5.54
C ASP A 18 -0.31 2.88 -4.16
N PHE A 19 -1.63 2.91 -3.88
CA PHE A 19 -2.18 3.35 -2.60
C PHE A 19 -2.32 2.19 -1.61
N VAL A 20 -2.28 0.95 -2.09
CA VAL A 20 -2.52 -0.25 -1.29
C VAL A 20 -1.20 -0.76 -0.73
N CYS A 21 -1.16 -0.96 0.58
CA CYS A 21 -0.01 -1.53 1.26
C CYS A 21 0.15 -3.02 0.87
N PRO A 22 1.31 -3.46 0.37
CA PRO A 22 1.53 -4.86 0.02
C PRO A 22 1.45 -5.84 1.20
N ILE A 23 1.60 -5.35 2.45
CA ILE A 23 1.54 -6.18 3.66
C ILE A 23 0.11 -6.30 4.18
N THR A 24 -0.61 -5.17 4.33
CA THR A 24 -1.95 -5.16 4.92
C THR A 24 -3.05 -5.36 3.90
N THR A 25 -2.75 -5.24 2.61
CA THR A 25 -3.73 -5.27 1.51
C THR A 25 -4.83 -4.22 1.63
N GLU A 26 -4.53 -3.13 2.34
CA GLU A 26 -5.44 -2.00 2.60
C GLU A 26 -4.80 -0.69 2.13
N VAL A 27 -5.62 0.33 1.89
CA VAL A 27 -5.15 1.68 1.55
C VAL A 27 -4.30 2.25 2.69
N MET A 28 -3.09 2.71 2.36
CA MET A 28 -2.15 3.26 3.33
C MET A 28 -2.67 4.56 3.96
N SER A 29 -2.62 4.64 5.28
CA SER A 29 -2.91 5.87 6.04
C SER A 29 -1.64 6.66 6.33
N ASP A 30 -0.55 5.97 6.69
CA ASP A 30 0.77 6.57 6.87
C ASP A 30 1.85 5.85 6.04
N PRO A 31 1.90 6.12 4.73
CA PRO A 31 2.86 5.48 3.84
C PRO A 31 4.30 5.87 4.17
N VAL A 32 5.15 4.86 4.32
CA VAL A 32 6.61 4.98 4.48
C VAL A 32 7.32 4.16 3.44
N MET A 33 8.45 4.66 2.95
CA MET A 33 9.30 4.04 1.96
C MET A 33 10.44 3.25 2.62
N ALA A 34 10.66 2.02 2.16
CA ALA A 34 11.80 1.19 2.54
C ALA A 34 12.94 1.29 1.50
N ALA A 35 14.08 0.62 1.76
CA ALA A 35 15.26 0.67 0.90
C ALA A 35 15.05 0.11 -0.52
N ASP A 36 14.04 -0.75 -0.69
CA ASP A 36 13.63 -1.31 -1.98
C ASP A 36 12.81 -0.33 -2.85
N GLY A 37 12.59 0.90 -2.36
CA GLY A 37 11.81 1.93 -3.04
C GLY A 37 10.30 1.74 -2.94
N GLN A 38 9.82 0.70 -2.26
CA GLN A 38 8.40 0.43 -2.10
C GLN A 38 7.83 1.17 -0.89
N SER A 39 6.54 1.52 -0.97
CA SER A 39 5.80 2.13 0.12
C SER A 39 4.91 1.13 0.85
N TYR A 40 4.88 1.23 2.17
CA TYR A 40 4.13 0.37 3.07
C TYR A 40 3.41 1.19 4.13
N GLU A 41 2.37 0.63 4.73
CA GLU A 41 1.80 1.17 5.97
C GLU A 41 2.83 1.07 7.10
N ARG A 42 3.10 2.18 7.79
CA ARG A 42 4.16 2.31 8.81
C ARG A 42 4.14 1.15 9.81
N MET A 43 2.99 0.94 10.46
CA MET A 43 2.89 -0.05 11.52
C MET A 43 3.16 -1.48 11.00
N ALA A 44 2.84 -1.75 9.74
CA ALA A 44 3.00 -3.06 9.14
C ALA A 44 4.47 -3.34 8.84
N ILE A 45 5.17 -2.40 8.20
CA ILE A 45 6.60 -2.59 7.88
C ILE A 45 7.47 -2.54 9.14
N GLU A 46 7.13 -1.73 10.14
CA GLU A 46 7.87 -1.71 11.42
C GLU A 46 7.80 -3.06 12.13
N ARG A 47 6.63 -3.73 12.13
CA ARG A 47 6.47 -5.08 12.70
C ARG A 47 7.25 -6.13 11.91
N TRP A 48 7.27 -6.03 10.58
CA TRP A 48 8.07 -6.91 9.74
C TRP A 48 9.57 -6.76 10.06
N LEU A 49 10.05 -5.52 10.10
CA LEU A 49 11.45 -5.20 10.35
C LEU A 49 11.92 -5.48 11.80
N ALA A 50 10.99 -5.68 12.73
CA ALA A 50 11.31 -6.15 14.07
C ALA A 50 11.83 -7.60 14.09
N THR A 51 11.57 -8.38 13.03
CA THR A 51 11.95 -9.81 12.96
C THR A 51 12.75 -10.18 11.72
N LYS A 52 12.77 -9.33 10.68
CA LYS A 52 13.39 -9.59 9.39
C LYS A 52 14.09 -8.33 8.87
N SER A 53 15.05 -8.49 7.97
CA SER A 53 15.72 -7.38 7.28
C SER A 53 15.50 -7.41 5.76
N THR A 54 14.45 -8.10 5.31
CA THR A 54 14.14 -8.31 3.88
C THR A 54 12.96 -7.46 3.40
N SER A 55 12.80 -7.28 2.09
CA SER A 55 11.60 -6.73 1.47
C SER A 55 10.41 -7.68 1.73
N PRO A 56 9.27 -7.17 2.22
CA PRO A 56 8.03 -7.96 2.30
C PRO A 56 7.49 -8.38 0.94
N LEU A 57 7.83 -7.65 -0.13
CA LEU A 57 7.28 -7.89 -1.47
C LEU A 57 8.12 -8.91 -2.25
N THR A 58 9.45 -8.76 -2.25
CA THR A 58 10.36 -9.60 -3.05
C THR A 58 11.04 -10.69 -2.22
N GLY A 59 11.13 -10.53 -0.91
CA GLY A 59 11.89 -11.40 -0.02
C GLY A 59 13.41 -11.16 -0.05
N GLU A 60 13.89 -10.20 -0.83
CA GLU A 60 15.32 -9.86 -0.93
C GLU A 60 15.80 -9.04 0.29
N GLU A 61 17.08 -9.11 0.62
CA GLU A 61 17.66 -8.33 1.72
C GLU A 61 17.59 -6.83 1.43
N LEU A 62 17.18 -6.03 2.41
CA LEU A 62 17.20 -4.58 2.31
C LEU A 62 18.60 -4.05 2.61
N GLU A 63 19.06 -3.05 1.84
CA GLU A 63 20.33 -2.37 2.09
C GLU A 63 20.36 -1.73 3.50
N PHE A 64 19.22 -1.24 3.97
CA PHE A 64 19.02 -0.73 5.32
C PHE A 64 17.56 -0.87 5.76
N THR A 65 17.34 -0.88 7.07
CA THR A 65 16.00 -1.01 7.69
C THR A 65 15.37 0.33 8.09
N ARG A 66 16.02 1.45 7.77
CA ARG A 66 15.45 2.79 8.00
C ARG A 66 14.28 3.04 7.06
N LEU A 67 13.24 3.67 7.59
CA LEU A 67 12.02 4.02 6.87
C LEU A 67 11.93 5.52 6.66
N PHE A 68 11.51 5.92 5.46
CA PHE A 68 11.37 7.33 5.10
C PHE A 68 9.89 7.68 4.88
N PRO A 69 9.32 8.69 5.56
CA PRO A 69 7.94 9.09 5.33
C PRO A 69 7.68 9.49 3.88
N ASN A 70 6.64 8.93 3.24
CA ASN A 70 6.22 9.32 1.89
C ASN A 70 5.08 10.34 1.95
N HIS A 71 5.42 11.60 2.25
CA HIS A 71 4.45 12.68 2.41
C HIS A 71 3.65 12.99 1.13
N THR A 72 4.27 12.82 -0.04
CA THR A 72 3.60 13.01 -1.33
C THR A 72 2.50 11.97 -1.52
N LEU A 73 2.82 10.69 -1.36
CA LEU A 73 1.83 9.61 -1.48
C LEU A 73 0.71 9.76 -0.46
N ARG A 74 1.05 10.11 0.80
CA ARG A 74 0.04 10.36 1.84
C ARG A 74 -0.94 11.46 1.45
N ARG A 75 -0.46 12.55 0.83
CA ARG A 75 -1.32 13.65 0.37
C ARG A 75 -2.23 13.19 -0.77
N VAL A 76 -1.69 12.47 -1.74
CA VAL A 76 -2.44 11.97 -2.90
C VAL A 76 -3.52 10.98 -2.47
N ILE A 77 -3.21 10.06 -1.56
CA ILE A 77 -4.21 9.11 -1.00
C ILE A 77 -5.35 9.86 -0.32
N ARG A 78 -5.04 10.87 0.51
CA ARG A 78 -6.08 11.66 1.19
C ARG A 78 -6.99 12.38 0.20
N GLN A 79 -6.41 12.98 -0.83
CA GLN A 79 -7.19 13.65 -1.87
C GLN A 79 -8.12 12.67 -2.59
N TRP A 80 -7.62 11.47 -2.92
CA TRP A 80 -8.45 10.42 -3.53
C TRP A 80 -9.59 9.95 -2.60
N GLN A 81 -9.33 9.79 -1.30
CA GLN A 81 -10.38 9.45 -0.34
C GLN A 81 -11.43 10.55 -0.17
N GLU A 82 -11.07 11.81 -0.38
CA GLU A 82 -12.01 12.95 -0.36
C GLU A 82 -12.87 12.96 -1.63
N THR A 83 -12.29 12.70 -2.81
CA THR A 83 -13.06 12.62 -4.07
C THR A 83 -13.99 11.43 -4.12
N ALA A 84 -13.57 10.26 -3.63
CA ALA A 84 -14.39 9.04 -3.61
C ALA A 84 -15.59 9.12 -2.63
N ARG A 85 -15.61 10.11 -1.73
CA ARG A 85 -16.72 10.36 -0.79
C ARG A 85 -17.66 11.49 -1.23
N SER A 86 -17.34 12.19 -2.31
CA SER A 86 -18.13 13.30 -2.86
C SER A 86 -18.98 12.87 -4.04
#